data_AF-A0A8J3EQF0-F1
#
_entry.id   AF-A0A8J3EQF0-F1
#
_cell.length_a   1.000
_cell.length_b   1.000
_cell.length_c   1.000
_cell.angle_alpha   90.00
_cell.angle_beta   90.00
_cell.angle_gamma   90.00
#
_symmetry.space_group_name_H-M   'P 1'
#
loop_
_entity.id
_entity.type
_entity.pdbx_description
1 polymer ?
#
loop_
_entity_poly.entity_id
_entity_poly.type
_entity_poly.pdbx_seq_one_letter_code
_entity_poly.pdbx_strand_id
1 'polypeptide(L)'
;MDRVLTGAFSPGSRIDVNEIAARDGVSPTPVRNALNRLVGAGLIVSQSNEGFFAPYLSEQELREFYDASAALLGLAIARGPGAKKSPAPSPTTPAHEEHTLRQRTEAAFLEIMHLGNNGRLSAALADIALRLRPVRAHESALIANGEAELRRILQAHGACDYTELDRLIGAYHRRRIRLAPKLLTRLHHRETGPRTDHP
;
A
#
# COMPACT_ATOMS: atom_id res chain seq x y z
N MET A 1 11.29 4.31 -11.08
CA MET A 1 9.83 4.43 -10.82
C MET A 1 9.36 3.69 -9.56
N ASP A 2 9.92 2.51 -9.26
CA ASP A 2 9.53 1.73 -8.07
C ASP A 2 9.66 2.45 -6.73
N ARG A 3 10.62 3.38 -6.55
CA ARG A 3 10.86 4.05 -5.26
C ARG A 3 9.71 4.92 -4.75
N VAL A 4 9.00 5.62 -5.64
CA VAL A 4 7.78 6.35 -5.23
C VAL A 4 6.74 5.33 -4.76
N LEU A 5 6.60 4.25 -5.53
CA LEU A 5 5.60 3.22 -5.30
C LEU A 5 5.95 2.28 -4.13
N THR A 6 7.19 2.23 -3.66
CA THR A 6 7.64 1.40 -2.52
C THR A 6 7.70 2.15 -1.20
N GLY A 7 7.37 3.46 -1.19
CA GLY A 7 7.47 4.30 0.00
C GLY A 7 8.90 4.69 0.37
N ALA A 8 9.77 4.82 -0.62
CA ALA A 8 11.19 5.11 -0.40
C ALA A 8 11.52 6.61 -0.25
N PHE A 9 10.52 7.48 -0.20
CA PHE A 9 10.67 8.89 0.14
C PHE A 9 10.07 9.12 1.53
N SER A 10 10.81 9.82 2.39
CA SER A 10 10.31 10.18 3.71
C SER A 10 9.16 11.17 3.58
N PRO A 11 8.11 11.10 4.41
CA PRO A 11 7.03 12.09 4.41
C PRO A 11 7.57 13.52 4.47
N GLY A 12 7.05 14.42 3.63
CA GLY A 12 7.50 15.81 3.54
C GLY A 12 8.87 16.03 2.91
N SER A 13 9.63 14.97 2.59
CA SER A 13 10.93 15.12 1.95
C SER A 13 10.81 15.67 0.54
N ARG A 14 11.75 16.55 0.18
CA ARG A 14 11.89 17.05 -1.18
C ARG A 14 12.39 15.93 -2.09
N ILE A 15 11.75 15.77 -3.24
CA ILE A 15 12.10 14.78 -4.25
C ILE A 15 12.99 15.46 -5.30
N ASP A 16 14.27 15.11 -5.32
CA ASP A 16 15.23 15.66 -6.28
C ASP A 16 15.09 14.96 -7.64
N VAL A 17 14.64 15.73 -8.63
CA VAL A 17 14.46 15.29 -10.01
C VAL A 17 15.80 14.89 -10.64
N ASN A 18 16.86 15.65 -10.38
CA ASN A 18 18.16 15.44 -10.99
C ASN A 18 18.82 14.19 -10.40
N GLU A 19 18.68 13.95 -9.09
CA GLU A 19 19.15 12.73 -8.45
C GLU A 19 18.50 11.48 -9.08
N ILE A 20 17.17 11.51 -9.25
CA ILE A 20 16.43 10.40 -9.87
C ILE A 20 16.86 10.21 -11.33
N ALA A 21 16.99 11.30 -12.09
CA ALA A 21 17.38 11.27 -13.49
C ALA A 21 18.78 10.67 -13.68
N ALA A 22 19.76 11.13 -12.89
CA ALA A 22 21.12 10.62 -12.91
C ALA A 22 21.19 9.13 -12.57
N ARG A 23 20.45 8.69 -11.53
CA ARG A 23 20.41 7.29 -11.12
C ARG A 23 19.76 6.40 -12.18
N ASP A 24 18.64 6.83 -12.75
CA ASP A 24 17.86 6.02 -13.69
C ASP A 24 18.42 6.13 -15.13
N GLY A 25 19.49 6.91 -15.35
CA GLY A 25 20.16 7.06 -16.66
C GLY A 25 19.30 7.79 -17.70
N VAL A 26 18.37 8.65 -17.25
CA VAL A 26 17.42 9.36 -18.10
C VAL A 26 17.55 10.87 -17.93
N SER A 27 16.96 11.66 -18.83
CA SER A 27 16.92 13.11 -18.65
C SER A 27 15.93 13.53 -17.53
N PRO A 28 16.06 14.75 -16.97
CA PRO A 28 15.12 15.25 -15.95
C PRO A 28 13.66 15.39 -16.44
N THR A 29 13.44 15.55 -17.74
CA THR A 29 12.11 15.75 -18.34
C THR A 29 11.17 14.55 -18.14
N PRO A 30 11.51 13.30 -18.51
CA PRO A 30 10.66 12.13 -18.24
C PRO A 30 10.42 11.93 -16.75
N VAL A 31 11.39 12.25 -15.88
CA VAL A 31 11.21 12.20 -14.42
C VAL A 31 10.16 13.22 -13.97
N ARG A 32 10.23 14.48 -14.41
CA ARG A 32 9.19 15.48 -14.10
C ARG A 32 7.80 15.06 -14.59
N ASN A 33 7.70 14.52 -15.80
CA ASN A 33 6.42 14.03 -16.33
C ASN A 33 5.84 12.92 -15.45
N ALA A 34 6.69 12.00 -15.02
CA ALA A 34 6.35 10.96 -14.07
C ALA A 34 5.84 11.53 -12.73
N LEU A 35 6.57 12.47 -12.13
CA LEU A 35 6.19 13.09 -10.86
C LEU A 35 4.90 13.90 -11.00
N ASN A 36 4.69 14.61 -12.11
CA ASN A 36 3.43 15.32 -12.39
C ASN A 36 2.23 14.36 -12.50
N ARG A 37 2.40 13.17 -13.07
CA ARG A 37 1.33 12.14 -13.07
C ARG A 37 1.01 11.68 -11.64
N LEU A 38 2.02 11.55 -10.79
CA LEU A 38 1.85 11.19 -9.39
C LEU A 38 1.22 12.32 -8.56
N VAL A 39 1.50 13.58 -8.91
CA VAL A 39 0.78 14.75 -8.34
C VAL A 39 -0.69 14.71 -8.72
N GLY A 40 -1.02 14.46 -10.00
CA GLY A 40 -2.41 14.28 -10.44
C GLY A 40 -3.11 13.10 -9.76
N ALA A 41 -2.36 12.08 -9.34
CA ALA A 41 -2.86 10.95 -8.55
C ALA A 41 -2.86 11.19 -7.03
N GLY A 42 -2.43 12.35 -6.54
CA GLY A 42 -2.35 12.67 -5.11
C GLY A 42 -1.29 11.91 -4.31
N LEU A 43 -0.31 11.31 -4.99
CA LEU A 43 0.78 10.53 -4.38
C LEU A 43 2.04 11.37 -4.11
N ILE A 44 2.10 12.56 -4.70
CA ILE A 44 3.17 13.55 -4.55
C ILE A 44 2.51 14.92 -4.46
N VAL A 45 3.11 15.82 -3.68
CA VAL A 45 2.70 17.22 -3.62
C VAL A 45 3.65 18.04 -4.48
N SER A 46 3.11 18.90 -5.34
CA SER A 46 3.90 19.94 -6.03
C SER A 46 3.73 21.26 -5.28
N GLN A 47 4.83 21.92 -4.96
CA GLN A 47 4.84 23.27 -4.40
C GLN A 47 5.43 24.22 -5.44
N SER A 48 4.69 25.30 -5.74
CA SER A 48 5.11 26.31 -6.71
C SER A 48 6.51 26.83 -6.38
N ASN A 49 7.42 26.78 -7.36
CA ASN A 49 8.83 27.19 -7.26
C ASN A 49 9.72 26.35 -6.32
N GLU A 50 9.16 25.43 -5.52
CA GLU A 50 9.92 24.61 -4.58
C GLU A 50 10.11 23.16 -5.08
N GLY A 51 9.27 22.69 -6.00
CA GLY A 51 9.42 21.39 -6.66
C GLY A 51 8.46 20.34 -6.13
N PHE A 52 8.92 19.08 -6.06
CA PHE A 52 8.09 17.93 -5.68
C PHE A 52 8.41 17.44 -4.28
N PHE A 53 7.39 17.04 -3.53
CA PHE A 53 7.50 16.60 -2.15
C PHE A 53 6.70 15.33 -1.92
N ALA A 54 7.21 14.43 -1.09
CA ALA A 54 6.43 13.31 -0.60
C ALA A 54 5.30 13.82 0.32
N PRO A 55 4.07 13.30 0.19
CA PRO A 55 2.96 13.73 1.01
C PRO A 55 3.19 13.36 2.48
N TYR A 56 2.71 14.22 3.39
CA TYR A 56 2.49 13.82 4.77
C TYR A 56 1.23 12.96 4.86
N LEU A 57 1.28 11.92 5.69
CA LEU A 57 0.10 11.11 5.99
C LEU A 57 -0.28 11.36 7.44
N SER A 58 -1.41 12.04 7.65
CA SER A 58 -1.92 12.26 9.00
C SER A 58 -2.48 10.97 9.62
N GLU A 59 -2.61 10.95 10.95
CA GLU A 59 -3.22 9.82 11.65
C GLU A 59 -4.66 9.59 11.20
N GLN A 60 -5.40 10.67 11.01
CA GLN A 60 -6.77 10.60 10.55
C GLN A 60 -6.85 9.98 9.15
N GLU A 61 -6.07 10.48 8.18
CA GLU A 61 -6.06 9.92 6.83
C GLU A 61 -5.63 8.44 6.83
N LEU A 62 -4.66 8.06 7.66
CA LEU A 62 -4.26 6.66 7.77
C LEU A 62 -5.42 5.78 8.25
N ARG A 63 -6.16 6.23 9.25
CA ARG A 63 -7.35 5.53 9.76
C ARG A 63 -8.42 5.42 8.67
N GLU A 64 -8.67 6.51 7.95
CA GLU A 64 -9.63 6.57 6.84
C GLU A 64 -9.23 5.61 5.70
N PHE A 65 -7.96 5.50 5.34
CA PHE A 65 -7.51 4.53 4.34
C PHE A 65 -7.74 3.08 4.78
N TYR A 66 -7.45 2.75 6.04
CA TYR A 66 -7.73 1.40 6.54
C TYR A 66 -9.23 1.11 6.63
N ASP A 67 -10.04 2.09 7.00
CA ASP A 67 -11.50 1.96 7.09
C ASP A 67 -12.13 1.79 5.71
N ALA A 68 -11.76 2.64 4.75
CA ALA A 68 -12.18 2.53 3.35
C ALA A 68 -11.77 1.19 2.73
N SER A 69 -10.55 0.71 3.01
CA SER A 69 -10.11 -0.61 2.57
C SER A 69 -11.00 -1.72 3.11
N ALA A 70 -11.35 -1.66 4.41
CA ALA A 70 -12.22 -2.66 5.04
C ALA A 70 -13.60 -2.66 4.40
N ALA A 71 -14.18 -1.48 4.15
CA ALA A 71 -15.49 -1.35 3.51
C ALA A 71 -15.50 -1.92 2.09
N LEU A 72 -14.48 -1.61 1.28
CA LEU A 72 -14.36 -2.14 -0.08
C LEU A 72 -14.24 -3.67 -0.11
N LEU A 73 -13.40 -4.23 0.77
CA LEU A 73 -13.23 -5.68 0.87
C LEU A 73 -14.50 -6.36 1.38
N GLY A 74 -15.18 -5.80 2.38
CA GLY A 74 -16.46 -6.30 2.87
C GLY A 74 -17.53 -6.33 1.78
N LEU A 75 -17.59 -5.28 0.94
CA LEU A 75 -18.47 -5.25 -0.24
C LEU A 75 -18.13 -6.35 -1.25
N ALA A 76 -16.85 -6.63 -1.50
CA ALA A 76 -16.44 -7.70 -2.40
C ALA A 76 -16.80 -9.09 -1.83
N ILE A 77 -16.60 -9.30 -0.53
CA ILE A 77 -16.93 -10.54 0.18
C ILE A 77 -18.44 -10.80 0.15
N ALA A 78 -19.26 -9.77 0.42
CA ALA A 78 -20.72 -9.87 0.36
C ALA A 78 -21.23 -10.24 -1.04
N ARG A 79 -20.49 -9.92 -2.11
CA ARG A 79 -20.81 -10.28 -3.50
C ARG A 79 -20.27 -11.67 -3.90
N GLY A 80 -19.31 -12.21 -3.15
CA GLY A 80 -18.64 -13.48 -3.43
C GLY A 80 -19.56 -14.69 -3.64
N PRO A 81 -20.60 -14.91 -2.82
CA PRO A 81 -21.53 -16.05 -2.98
C PRO A 81 -22.23 -16.12 -4.35
N GLY A 82 -22.36 -14.99 -5.07
CA GLY A 82 -22.97 -14.91 -6.39
C GLY A 82 -21.96 -14.80 -7.56
N ALA A 83 -20.66 -14.75 -7.27
CA ALA A 83 -19.63 -14.60 -8.27
C ALA A 83 -19.32 -15.95 -8.92
N LYS A 84 -19.34 -16.02 -10.25
CA LYS A 84 -18.78 -17.17 -10.97
C LYS A 84 -17.30 -17.27 -10.56
N LYS A 85 -16.86 -18.45 -10.14
CA LYS A 85 -15.44 -18.74 -9.85
C LYS A 85 -14.62 -18.30 -11.06
N SER A 86 -14.06 -17.10 -11.02
CA SER A 86 -13.03 -16.74 -11.96
C SER A 86 -11.85 -17.62 -11.57
N PRO A 87 -11.24 -18.37 -12.50
CA PRO A 87 -9.99 -19.05 -12.18
C PRO A 87 -9.07 -18.01 -11.57
N ALA A 88 -8.56 -18.30 -10.37
CA ALA A 88 -7.60 -17.43 -9.71
C ALA A 88 -6.56 -17.03 -10.75
N PRO A 89 -6.22 -15.73 -10.90
CA PRO A 89 -5.13 -15.37 -11.79
C PRO A 89 -3.93 -16.20 -11.36
N SER A 90 -3.48 -17.10 -12.25
CA SER A 90 -2.24 -17.84 -12.03
C SER A 90 -1.17 -16.82 -11.67
N PRO A 91 -0.42 -17.02 -10.57
CA PRO A 91 0.60 -16.06 -10.18
C PRO A 91 1.53 -15.88 -11.39
N THR A 92 1.48 -14.69 -12.01
CA THR A 92 2.37 -14.32 -13.11
C THR A 92 3.75 -13.94 -12.57
N THR A 93 3.99 -14.20 -11.29
CA THR A 93 5.23 -13.87 -10.61
C THR A 93 6.11 -15.11 -10.60
N PRO A 94 7.38 -15.01 -11.05
CA PRO A 94 8.29 -16.14 -11.07
C PRO A 94 8.35 -16.78 -9.68
N ALA A 95 8.20 -18.10 -9.63
CA ALA A 95 8.12 -18.92 -8.41
C ALA A 95 9.39 -18.89 -7.52
N HIS A 96 10.31 -17.95 -7.74
CA HIS A 96 11.60 -17.81 -7.08
C HIS A 96 11.77 -16.46 -6.36
N GLU A 97 10.78 -15.57 -6.41
CA GLU A 97 10.81 -14.31 -5.64
C GLU A 97 10.17 -14.50 -4.27
N GLU A 98 10.98 -14.41 -3.22
CA GLU A 98 10.51 -14.33 -1.84
C GLU A 98 9.78 -12.99 -1.66
N HIS A 99 8.45 -13.06 -1.63
CA HIS A 99 7.62 -11.87 -1.49
C HIS A 99 7.53 -11.42 -0.03
N THR A 100 7.77 -10.13 0.20
CA THR A 100 7.56 -9.51 1.52
C THR A 100 6.11 -9.63 1.97
N LEU A 101 5.86 -9.66 3.29
CA LEU A 101 4.50 -9.70 3.86
C LEU A 101 3.58 -8.61 3.28
N ARG A 102 4.11 -7.40 3.04
CA ARG A 102 3.40 -6.29 2.37
C ARG A 102 2.89 -6.71 0.99
N GLN A 103 3.77 -7.22 0.13
CA GLN A 103 3.42 -7.63 -1.24
C GLN A 103 2.37 -8.73 -1.24
N ARG A 104 2.53 -9.74 -0.37
CA ARG A 104 1.58 -10.85 -0.24
C ARG A 104 0.21 -10.40 0.27
N THR A 105 0.18 -9.43 1.20
CA THR A 105 -1.07 -8.84 1.70
C THR A 105 -1.80 -8.07 0.60
N GLU A 106 -1.07 -7.26 -0.17
CA GLU A 106 -1.66 -6.53 -1.30
C GLU A 106 -2.23 -7.46 -2.36
N ALA A 107 -1.47 -8.49 -2.75
CA ALA A 107 -1.93 -9.50 -3.70
C ALA A 107 -3.22 -10.18 -3.21
N ALA A 108 -3.24 -10.64 -1.95
CA ALA A 108 -4.41 -11.28 -1.36
C ALA A 108 -5.65 -10.37 -1.38
N PHE A 109 -5.49 -9.09 -1.04
CA PHE A 109 -6.61 -8.16 -1.01
C PHE A 109 -7.13 -7.85 -2.42
N LEU A 110 -6.23 -7.72 -3.40
CA LEU A 110 -6.64 -7.57 -4.80
C LEU A 110 -7.36 -8.83 -5.30
N GLU A 111 -6.90 -10.05 -4.97
CA GLU A 111 -7.59 -11.30 -5.30
C GLU A 111 -9.01 -11.33 -4.70
N ILE A 112 -9.17 -10.97 -3.42
CA ILE A 112 -10.48 -10.88 -2.78
C ILE A 112 -11.39 -9.88 -3.51
N MET A 113 -10.86 -8.74 -3.98
CA MET A 113 -11.66 -7.77 -4.76
C MET A 113 -12.17 -8.33 -6.09
N HIS A 114 -11.47 -9.28 -6.71
CA HIS A 114 -11.94 -9.92 -7.94
C HIS A 114 -13.22 -10.74 -7.71
N LEU A 115 -13.54 -11.15 -6.48
CA LEU A 115 -14.84 -11.75 -6.16
C LEU A 115 -16.01 -10.82 -6.49
N GLY A 116 -15.84 -9.51 -6.34
CA GLY A 116 -16.91 -8.54 -6.56
C GLY A 116 -17.23 -8.29 -8.04
N ASN A 117 -16.40 -8.80 -8.96
CA ASN A 117 -16.43 -8.54 -10.41
C ASN A 117 -16.69 -7.06 -10.76
N ASN A 118 -16.05 -6.14 -10.01
CA ASN A 118 -16.21 -4.71 -10.16
C ASN A 118 -14.84 -4.03 -10.27
N GLY A 119 -14.41 -3.78 -11.51
CA GLY A 119 -13.11 -3.18 -11.79
C GLY A 119 -12.92 -1.79 -11.18
N ARG A 120 -14.00 -1.03 -10.91
CA ARG A 120 -13.91 0.29 -10.24
C ARG A 120 -13.56 0.14 -8.77
N LEU A 121 -14.15 -0.84 -8.08
CA LEU A 121 -13.80 -1.12 -6.68
C LEU A 121 -12.38 -1.67 -6.56
N SER A 122 -11.96 -2.55 -7.48
CA SER A 122 -10.58 -3.05 -7.53
C SER A 122 -9.57 -1.91 -7.75
N ALA A 123 -9.87 -0.97 -8.65
CA ALA A 123 -9.04 0.20 -8.87
C ALA A 123 -8.97 1.12 -7.65
N ALA A 124 -10.09 1.34 -6.96
CA ALA A 124 -10.12 2.12 -5.71
C ALA A 124 -9.27 1.47 -4.61
N LEU A 125 -9.35 0.14 -4.44
CA LEU A 125 -8.50 -0.54 -3.47
C LEU A 125 -7.02 -0.50 -3.86
N ALA A 126 -6.69 -0.62 -5.14
CA ALA A 126 -5.31 -0.52 -5.62
C ALA A 126 -4.71 0.86 -5.32
N ASP A 127 -5.50 1.92 -5.48
CA ASP A 127 -5.11 3.30 -5.16
C ASP A 127 -4.86 3.50 -3.65
N ILE A 128 -5.72 2.93 -2.80
CA ILE A 128 -5.53 2.95 -1.34
C ILE A 128 -4.31 2.10 -0.95
N ALA A 129 -4.15 0.91 -1.54
CA ALA A 129 -3.03 0.03 -1.27
C ALA A 129 -1.70 0.73 -1.54
N LEU A 130 -1.62 1.49 -2.64
CA LEU A 130 -0.45 2.28 -2.99
C LEU A 130 -0.10 3.32 -1.92
N ARG A 131 -1.10 3.98 -1.33
CA ARG A 131 -0.91 4.95 -0.23
C ARG A 131 -0.52 4.29 1.09
N LEU A 132 -0.98 3.06 1.32
CA LEU A 132 -0.64 2.28 2.51
C LEU A 132 0.73 1.59 2.43
N ARG A 133 1.36 1.51 1.25
CA ARG A 133 2.66 0.84 1.06
C ARG A 133 3.77 1.29 2.00
N PRO A 134 4.03 2.61 2.18
CA PRO A 134 5.08 3.08 3.08
C PRO A 134 4.82 2.61 4.51
N VAL A 135 3.56 2.67 4.96
CA VAL A 135 3.15 2.25 6.30
C VAL A 135 3.28 0.73 6.47
N ARG A 136 2.80 -0.04 5.49
CA ARG A 136 2.88 -1.51 5.48
C ARG A 136 4.30 -2.05 5.46
N ALA A 137 5.25 -1.30 4.88
CA ALA A 137 6.67 -1.65 4.94
C ALA A 137 7.21 -1.68 6.39
N HIS A 138 6.56 -0.97 7.32
CA HIS A 138 6.92 -0.91 8.73
C HIS A 138 6.01 -1.76 9.65
N GLU A 139 4.95 -2.38 9.12
CA GLU A 139 4.03 -3.21 9.90
C GLU A 139 4.74 -4.42 10.51
N SER A 140 5.66 -5.07 9.78
CA SER A 140 6.37 -6.28 10.25
C SER A 140 7.13 -6.07 11.56
N ALA A 141 7.63 -4.86 11.80
CA ALA A 141 8.33 -4.52 13.04
C ALA A 141 7.38 -4.33 14.24
N LEU A 142 6.10 -4.04 14.03
CA LEU A 142 5.08 -3.85 15.08
C LEU A 142 4.18 -5.07 15.26
N ILE A 143 4.00 -5.85 14.20
CA ILE A 143 2.99 -6.89 14.08
C ILE A 143 3.71 -8.23 13.87
N ALA A 144 4.14 -8.85 14.97
CA ALA A 144 4.89 -10.11 14.95
C ALA A 144 4.12 -11.29 14.31
N ASN A 145 2.78 -11.30 14.43
CA ASN A 145 1.91 -12.35 13.92
C ASN A 145 1.28 -12.05 12.55
N GLY A 146 1.81 -11.08 11.80
CA GLY A 146 1.25 -10.67 10.51
C GLY A 146 1.18 -11.81 9.48
N GLU A 147 2.20 -12.67 9.43
CA GLU A 147 2.20 -13.86 8.55
C GLU A 147 1.10 -14.86 8.90
N ALA A 148 0.90 -15.14 10.18
CA ALA A 148 -0.15 -16.06 10.62
C ALA A 148 -1.55 -15.48 10.35
N GLU A 149 -1.72 -14.17 10.50
CA GLU A 149 -2.95 -13.46 10.19
C GLU A 149 -3.27 -13.52 8.69
N LEU A 150 -2.30 -13.21 7.82
CA LEU A 150 -2.47 -13.30 6.36
C LEU A 150 -2.80 -14.73 5.90
N ARG A 151 -2.13 -15.73 6.47
CA ARG A 151 -2.39 -17.14 6.14
C ARG A 151 -3.83 -17.55 6.43
N ARG A 152 -4.41 -17.08 7.54
CA ARG A 152 -5.82 -17.33 7.87
C ARG A 152 -6.77 -16.67 6.87
N ILE A 153 -6.47 -15.44 6.45
CA ILE A 153 -7.26 -14.72 5.43
C ILE A 153 -7.27 -15.51 4.12
N LEU A 154 -6.10 -15.93 3.64
CA LEU A 154 -5.96 -16.73 2.41
C LEU A 154 -6.68 -18.07 2.52
N GLN A 155 -6.60 -18.74 3.67
CA GLN A 155 -7.29 -20.00 3.91
C GLN A 155 -8.82 -19.84 3.86
N ALA A 156 -9.37 -18.82 4.54
CA ALA A 156 -10.81 -18.54 4.51
C ALA A 156 -11.28 -18.19 3.09
N HIS A 157 -10.50 -17.40 2.35
CA HIS A 157 -10.78 -17.09 0.95
C HIS A 157 -10.79 -18.35 0.06
N GLY A 158 -9.76 -19.19 0.16
CA GLY A 158 -9.67 -20.44 -0.62
C GLY A 158 -10.78 -21.45 -0.28
N ALA A 159 -11.19 -21.52 0.98
CA ALA A 159 -12.32 -22.33 1.44
C ALA A 159 -13.69 -21.75 1.08
N CYS A 160 -13.75 -20.53 0.51
CA CYS A 160 -14.98 -19.79 0.27
C CYS A 160 -15.82 -19.56 1.54
N ASP A 161 -15.18 -19.48 2.71
CA ASP A 161 -15.83 -19.15 3.98
C ASP A 161 -15.92 -17.62 4.12
N TYR A 162 -16.96 -17.05 3.50
CA TYR A 162 -17.14 -15.59 3.45
C TYR A 162 -17.42 -14.97 4.82
N THR A 163 -18.04 -15.71 5.74
CA THR A 163 -18.31 -15.25 7.10
C THR A 163 -17.01 -15.10 7.88
N GLU A 164 -16.15 -16.12 7.84
CA GLU A 164 -14.84 -16.05 8.50
C GLU A 164 -13.93 -15.04 7.81
N LEU A 165 -13.98 -14.95 6.47
CA LEU A 165 -13.21 -13.98 5.71
C LEU A 165 -13.55 -12.54 6.10
N ASP A 166 -14.84 -12.18 6.18
CA ASP A 166 -15.28 -10.84 6.60
C ASP A 166 -14.82 -10.53 8.04
N ARG A 167 -14.97 -11.50 8.96
CA ARG A 167 -14.51 -11.37 10.34
C ARG A 167 -13.00 -11.10 10.42
N LEU A 168 -12.20 -11.84 9.64
CA LEU A 168 -10.74 -11.71 9.61
C LEU A 168 -10.30 -10.38 8.99
N ILE A 169 -10.92 -9.95 7.90
CA ILE A 169 -10.65 -8.64 7.26
C ILE A 169 -11.00 -7.51 8.24
N GLY A 170 -12.17 -7.54 8.87
CA GLY A 170 -12.55 -6.54 9.87
C GLY A 170 -11.61 -6.53 11.09
N ALA A 171 -11.11 -7.69 11.53
CA ALA A 171 -10.12 -7.77 12.59
C ALA A 171 -8.76 -7.20 12.17
N TYR A 172 -8.30 -7.52 10.96
CA TYR A 172 -7.07 -7.01 10.36
C TYR A 172 -7.07 -5.48 10.36
N HIS A 173 -8.11 -4.85 9.81
CA HIS A 173 -8.17 -3.39 9.66
C HIS A 173 -8.34 -2.67 10.99
N ARG A 174 -9.24 -3.14 11.87
CA ARG A 174 -9.42 -2.55 13.23
C ARG A 174 -8.13 -2.54 14.03
N ARG A 175 -7.30 -3.58 13.89
CA ARG A 175 -5.99 -3.62 14.53
C ARG A 175 -5.05 -2.53 14.00
N ARG A 176 -4.98 -2.32 12.69
CA ARG A 176 -4.14 -1.27 12.10
C ARG A 176 -4.63 0.12 12.46
N ILE A 177 -5.95 0.35 12.46
CA ILE A 177 -6.56 1.60 12.93
C ILE A 177 -6.14 1.91 14.37
N ARG A 178 -6.18 0.92 15.29
CA ARG A 178 -5.70 1.10 16.68
C ARG A 178 -4.20 1.38 16.76
N LEU A 179 -3.42 0.85 15.82
CA LEU A 179 -1.96 1.02 15.77
C LEU A 179 -1.52 2.24 14.94
N ALA A 180 -2.46 3.00 14.35
CA ALA A 180 -2.17 4.12 13.46
C ALA A 180 -1.17 5.13 14.06
N PRO A 181 -1.30 5.56 15.33
CA PRO A 181 -0.30 6.47 15.93
C PRO A 181 1.11 5.86 15.91
N LYS A 182 1.24 4.60 16.37
CA LYS A 182 2.54 3.90 16.45
C LYS A 182 3.15 3.63 15.08
N LEU A 183 2.31 3.36 14.08
CA LEU A 183 2.72 3.16 12.69
C LEU A 183 3.30 4.45 12.11
N LEU A 184 2.64 5.59 12.32
CA LEU A 184 3.14 6.90 11.89
C LEU A 184 4.40 7.32 12.63
N THR A 185 4.45 7.13 13.94
CA THR A 185 5.65 7.39 14.75
C THR A 185 6.86 6.65 14.17
N ARG A 186 6.70 5.40 13.71
CA ARG A 186 7.80 4.66 13.05
C ARG A 186 8.10 5.10 11.63
N LEU A 187 7.08 5.50 10.87
CA LEU A 187 7.26 6.07 9.55
C LEU A 187 8.12 7.35 9.63
N HIS A 188 7.88 8.19 10.65
CA HIS A 188 8.63 9.43 10.88
C HIS A 188 9.98 9.20 11.58
N HIS A 189 10.14 8.27 12.54
CA HIS A 189 11.40 8.09 13.28
C HIS A 189 12.61 7.59 12.46
N ARG A 190 12.43 7.20 11.19
CA ARG A 190 13.57 7.11 10.25
C ARG A 190 14.28 8.46 10.04
N GLU A 191 13.71 9.57 10.51
CA GLU A 191 14.24 10.93 10.42
C GLU A 191 15.36 11.27 11.40
N THR A 192 15.50 10.58 12.54
CA THR A 192 16.48 10.97 13.60
C THR A 192 17.74 10.10 13.63
N GLY A 193 18.12 9.49 12.50
CA GLY A 193 19.48 8.96 12.33
C GLY A 193 20.44 10.10 11.98
N PRO A 194 21.68 10.14 12.49
CA PRO A 194 22.55 11.30 12.39
C PRO A 194 22.78 11.68 10.91
N ARG A 195 22.45 12.92 10.57
CA ARG A 195 22.98 13.59 9.37
C ARG A 195 24.50 13.63 9.54
N THR A 196 25.20 12.73 8.88
CA THR A 196 26.62 12.91 8.60
C THR A 196 26.74 14.11 7.66
N ASP A 197 26.92 15.29 8.25
CA ASP A 197 27.52 16.43 7.58
C ASP A 197 28.92 16.00 7.13
N HIS A 198 29.12 15.93 5.81
CA HIS A 198 30.46 15.84 5.25
C HIS A 198 30.99 17.26 5.03
N PRO A 199 32.24 17.55 5.44
CA PRO A 199 32.84 18.87 5.39
C PRO A 199 33.09 19.37 3.96
#